data_AF-A0A1J5PTL4-F1
#
_entry.id   AF-A0A1J5PTL4-F1
#
_cell.length_a   1.000
_cell.length_b   1.000
_cell.length_c   1.000
_cell.angle_alpha   90.00
_cell.angle_beta   90.00
_cell.angle_gamma   90.00
#
_symmetry.space_group_name_H-M   'P 1'
#
loop_
_entity.id
_entity.type
_entity.pdbx_description
1 polymer ?
#
loop_
_entity_poly.entity_id
_entity_poly.type
_entity_poly.pdbx_seq_one_letter_code
_entity_poly.pdbx_strand_id
1 'polypeptide(L)'
;MIAIPGNGRVWLATGHTDMRRGFPSLARLVQESLKRDPHAGDLYVFKGRRGDLIKIIWHDGQGACLFTKRLERGRFLWPSLADGVVTISVAQLSYLLSGIDWRMPQATWRPQASG
;
A
#
# COMPACT_ATOMS: atom_id res chain seq x y z
N MET A 1 -7.86 13.26 -2.81
CA MET A 1 -7.23 12.57 -1.67
C MET A 1 -7.97 11.26 -1.48
N ILE A 2 -7.28 10.11 -1.46
CA ILE A 2 -7.94 8.86 -1.05
C ILE A 2 -8.22 9.01 0.43
N ALA A 3 -9.49 9.06 0.82
CA ALA A 3 -9.86 8.97 2.23
C ALA A 3 -9.54 7.55 2.67
N ILE A 4 -8.35 7.36 3.25
CA ILE A 4 -7.98 6.08 3.84
C ILE A 4 -8.86 5.93 5.08
N PRO A 5 -9.64 4.84 5.23
CA PRO A 5 -10.42 4.60 6.43
C PRO A 5 -9.49 4.71 7.64
N GLY A 6 -9.82 5.57 8.60
CA GLY A 6 -8.90 6.01 9.67
C GLY A 6 -8.34 4.90 10.57
N ASN A 7 -8.82 3.66 10.41
CA ASN A 7 -8.55 2.54 11.29
C ASN A 7 -7.82 1.38 10.57
N GLY A 8 -7.73 1.42 9.24
CA GLY A 8 -7.17 0.34 8.43
C GLY A 8 -5.64 0.36 8.42
N ARG A 9 -5.01 -0.81 8.54
CA ARG A 9 -3.56 -0.97 8.36
C ARG A 9 -3.21 -0.96 6.88
N VAL A 10 -2.00 -0.49 6.55
CA VAL A 10 -1.48 -0.55 5.19
C VAL A 10 -0.50 -1.71 5.08
N TRP A 11 -0.84 -2.68 4.26
CA TRP A 11 -0.06 -3.89 3.97
C TRP A 11 0.59 -3.78 2.60
N LEU A 12 1.91 -3.74 2.58
CA LEU A 12 2.70 -3.70 1.37
C LEU A 12 3.15 -5.12 1.01
N ALA A 13 2.56 -5.72 -0.03
CA ALA A 13 2.98 -7.03 -0.51
C ALA A 13 4.41 -6.95 -1.05
N THR A 14 5.33 -7.75 -0.52
CA THR A 14 6.71 -7.77 -1.02
C THR A 14 6.77 -8.55 -2.34
N GLY A 15 7.77 -8.26 -3.17
CA GLY A 15 7.86 -8.83 -4.51
C GLY A 15 7.04 -8.11 -5.58
N HIS A 16 6.59 -8.85 -6.60
CA HIS A 16 5.91 -8.32 -7.76
C HIS A 16 4.58 -9.03 -8.02
N THR A 17 3.57 -8.27 -8.40
CA THR A 17 2.23 -8.79 -8.70
C THR A 17 1.88 -8.56 -10.16
N ASP A 18 1.17 -9.50 -10.76
CA ASP A 18 0.56 -9.30 -12.08
C ASP A 18 -0.51 -8.21 -11.99
N MET A 19 -0.22 -7.07 -12.63
CA MET A 19 -1.07 -5.88 -12.60
C MET A 19 -2.26 -5.94 -13.56
N ARG A 20 -2.42 -7.03 -14.32
CA ARG A 20 -3.65 -7.32 -15.07
C ARG A 20 -4.81 -7.72 -14.15
N ARG A 21 -4.50 -8.17 -12.93
CA ARG A 21 -5.49 -8.58 -11.92
C ARG A 21 -6.36 -7.41 -11.47
N GLY A 22 -7.68 -7.62 -11.46
CA GLY A 22 -8.66 -6.73 -10.83
C GLY A 22 -8.83 -7.02 -9.34
N PHE A 23 -9.79 -6.35 -8.70
CA PHE A 23 -10.03 -6.52 -7.26
C PHE A 23 -10.23 -7.99 -6.84
N PRO A 24 -11.11 -8.81 -7.47
CA PRO A 24 -11.37 -10.17 -6.99
C PRO A 24 -10.11 -11.04 -6.96
N SER A 25 -9.30 -10.96 -8.02
CA SER A 25 -8.05 -11.73 -8.12
C SER A 25 -6.96 -11.25 -7.16
N LEU A 26 -6.94 -9.95 -6.83
CA LEU A 26 -6.02 -9.41 -5.83
C LEU A 26 -6.49 -9.73 -4.40
N ALA A 27 -7.79 -9.65 -4.12
CA ALA A 27 -8.39 -10.07 -2.85
C ALA A 27 -8.12 -11.55 -2.57
N ARG A 28 -8.20 -12.41 -3.60
CA ARG A 28 -7.81 -13.83 -3.47
C ARG A 28 -6.34 -14.00 -3.09
N LEU A 29 -5.45 -13.18 -3.65
CA LEU A 29 -4.02 -13.19 -3.30
C LEU A 29 -3.82 -12.74 -1.83
N VAL A 30 -4.57 -11.74 -1.35
CA VAL A 30 -4.60 -11.37 0.07
C VAL A 30 -4.97 -12.55 0.96
N GLN A 31 -6.04 -13.25 0.62
CA GLN A 31 -6.53 -14.38 1.39
C GLN A 31 -5.56 -15.58 1.35
N GLU A 32 -5.07 -15.94 0.18
CA GLU A 32 -4.29 -17.17 -0.02
C GLU A 32 -2.82 -17.01 0.33
N SER A 33 -2.20 -15.89 -0.07
CA SER A 33 -0.77 -15.66 0.09
C SER A 33 -0.46 -14.86 1.35
N LEU A 34 -1.22 -13.79 1.65
CA LEU A 34 -1.01 -12.98 2.85
C LEU A 34 -1.72 -13.54 4.09
N LYS A 35 -2.60 -14.53 3.94
CA LYS A 35 -3.41 -15.13 5.03
C LYS A 35 -4.19 -14.07 5.82
N ARG A 36 -4.75 -13.09 5.11
CA ARG A 36 -5.48 -11.95 5.67
C ARG A 36 -6.88 -11.85 5.08
N ASP A 37 -7.77 -11.15 5.77
CA ASP A 37 -9.11 -10.86 5.27
C ASP A 37 -9.12 -9.60 4.37
N PRO A 38 -9.39 -9.73 3.06
CA PRO A 38 -9.49 -8.58 2.16
C PRO A 38 -10.70 -7.67 2.44
N HIS A 39 -11.66 -8.11 3.27
CA HIS A 39 -12.88 -7.36 3.60
C HIS A 39 -12.80 -6.59 4.92
N ALA A 40 -11.71 -6.75 5.69
CA ALA A 40 -11.55 -6.14 7.01
C ALA A 40 -11.28 -4.62 7.04
N GLY A 41 -11.34 -3.94 5.88
CA GLY A 41 -11.09 -2.50 5.77
C GLY A 41 -9.62 -2.09 5.71
N ASP A 42 -8.70 -3.06 5.77
CA ASP A 42 -7.27 -2.85 5.56
C ASP A 42 -6.93 -2.53 4.09
N LEU A 43 -5.84 -1.79 3.88
CA LEU A 43 -5.32 -1.46 2.56
C LEU A 43 -4.24 -2.45 2.17
N TYR A 44 -4.37 -3.05 0.99
CA TYR A 44 -3.36 -3.96 0.44
C TYR A 44 -2.76 -3.35 -0.83
N VAL A 45 -1.45 -3.10 -0.77
CA VAL A 45 -0.69 -2.38 -1.79
C VAL A 45 0.22 -3.35 -2.53
N PHE A 46 0.11 -3.36 -3.84
CA PHE A 46 0.86 -4.24 -4.74
C PHE A 46 1.68 -3.43 -5.75
N LYS A 47 2.85 -3.93 -6.15
CA LYS A 47 3.69 -3.32 -7.20
C LYS A 47 3.91 -4.26 -8.37
N GLY A 48 3.83 -3.71 -9.59
CA GLY A 48 4.17 -4.45 -10.80
C GLY A 48 5.67 -4.68 -10.94
N ARG A 49 6.05 -5.65 -11.79
CA ARG A 49 7.46 -5.99 -12.05
C ARG A 49 8.28 -4.82 -12.61
N ARG A 50 7.68 -3.99 -13.46
CA ARG A 50 8.34 -2.77 -14.00
C ARG A 50 8.59 -1.71 -12.92
N GLY A 51 7.84 -1.77 -11.81
CA GLY A 51 8.06 -0.96 -10.61
C GLY A 51 7.45 0.43 -10.66
N ASP A 52 6.86 0.85 -11.78
CA ASP A 52 6.24 2.16 -11.98
C ASP A 52 4.72 2.15 -11.79
N LEU A 53 4.13 0.98 -11.57
CA LEU A 53 2.69 0.78 -11.38
C LEU A 53 2.42 0.13 -10.03
N ILE A 54 1.48 0.71 -9.29
CA ILE A 54 0.91 0.13 -8.08
C ILE A 54 -0.61 0.00 -8.18
N LYS A 55 -1.13 -0.97 -7.45
CA LYS A 55 -2.56 -1.10 -7.15
C LYS A 55 -2.77 -1.16 -5.65
N ILE A 56 -3.83 -0.54 -5.17
CA ILE A 56 -4.28 -0.58 -3.78
C ILE A 56 -5.71 -1.09 -3.77
N ILE A 57 -5.98 -2.12 -3.00
CA ILE A 57 -7.35 -2.59 -2.75
C ILE A 57 -7.72 -2.43 -1.30
N TRP A 58 -8.99 -2.16 -1.05
CA TRP A 58 -9.62 -2.24 0.27
C TRP A 58 -11.13 -2.45 0.07
N HIS A 59 -11.80 -2.94 1.10
CA HIS A 59 -13.25 -2.99 1.14
C HIS A 59 -13.73 -1.88 2.11
N ASP A 60 -14.66 -1.03 1.70
CA ASP A 60 -15.16 0.06 2.55
C ASP A 60 -16.31 -0.36 3.50
N GLY A 61 -16.58 -1.66 3.55
CA GLY A 61 -17.69 -2.26 4.28
C GLY A 61 -18.92 -2.51 3.41
N GLN A 62 -19.06 -1.83 2.28
CA GLN A 62 -20.18 -2.00 1.34
C GLN A 62 -19.72 -2.45 -0.05
N GLY A 63 -18.53 -2.04 -0.46
CA GLY A 63 -18.01 -2.23 -1.80
C GLY A 63 -16.51 -2.51 -1.85
N ALA A 64 -16.14 -3.16 -2.95
CA ALA A 64 -14.77 -3.38 -3.34
C ALA A 64 -14.19 -2.12 -3.98
N CYS A 65 -13.13 -1.58 -3.38
CA CYS A 65 -12.42 -0.42 -3.90
C CYS A 65 -11.06 -0.81 -4.47
N LEU A 66 -10.74 -0.28 -5.66
CA LEU A 66 -9.44 -0.45 -6.31
C LEU A 66 -8.91 0.90 -6.79
N PHE A 67 -7.75 1.28 -6.29
CA PHE A 67 -6.99 2.41 -6.78
C PHE A 67 -5.77 1.95 -7.59
N THR A 68 -5.47 2.65 -8.68
CA THR A 68 -4.30 2.38 -9.53
C THR A 68 -3.51 3.67 -9.72
N LYS A 69 -2.19 3.62 -9.52
CA LYS A 69 -1.30 4.74 -9.83
C LYS A 69 -0.11 4.28 -10.64
N ARG A 70 0.15 4.99 -11.73
CA ARG A 70 1.37 4.88 -12.53
C ARG A 70 2.22 6.13 -12.35
N LEU A 71 3.54 5.96 -12.24
CA LEU A 71 4.48 7.05 -12.36
C LEU A 71 4.77 7.28 -13.84
N GLU A 72 4.67 8.52 -14.30
CA GLU A 72 5.09 8.91 -15.65
C GLU A 72 6.60 8.75 -15.85
N ARG A 73 7.38 8.86 -14.76
CA ARG A 73 8.84 8.65 -14.75
C ARG A 73 9.28 7.99 -13.44
N GLY A 74 10.26 7.10 -13.56
CA GLY A 74 10.90 6.44 -12.41
C GLY A 74 10.16 5.19 -11.94
N ARG A 75 10.44 4.76 -10.71
CA ARG A 75 9.89 3.54 -10.10
C ARG A 75 9.63 3.79 -8.63
N PHE A 76 8.60 3.14 -8.10
CA PHE A 76 8.35 3.08 -6.67
C PHE A 76 9.46 2.28 -5.97
N LEU A 77 9.98 2.86 -4.89
CA LEU A 77 10.87 2.18 -3.97
C LEU A 77 10.07 1.10 -3.21
N TRP A 78 10.59 -0.12 -3.23
CA TRP A 78 9.89 -1.30 -2.72
C TRP A 78 10.82 -2.10 -1.81
N PRO A 79 10.29 -2.81 -0.79
CA PRO A 79 11.09 -3.70 0.03
C PRO A 79 11.69 -4.81 -0.83
N SER A 80 12.97 -5.13 -0.61
CA SER A 80 13.69 -6.20 -1.32
C SER A 80 13.44 -7.59 -0.73
N LEU A 81 12.60 -7.74 0.30
CA LEU A 81 12.27 -9.03 0.89
C LEU A 81 11.57 -9.91 -0.17
N ALA A 82 12.21 -11.02 -0.53
CA ALA A 82 11.60 -12.06 -1.35
C ALA A 82 10.51 -12.73 -0.51
N ASP A 83 9.27 -12.41 -0.83
CA ASP A 83 8.04 -13.04 -0.32
C ASP A 83 7.64 -12.71 1.13
N GLY A 84 6.54 -11.98 1.27
CA GLY A 84 6.05 -11.49 2.54
C GLY A 84 5.20 -10.23 2.43
N VAL A 85 4.98 -9.60 3.57
CA VAL A 85 4.24 -8.34 3.68
C VAL A 85 4.91 -7.44 4.70
N VAL A 86 5.00 -6.15 4.39
CA VAL A 86 5.48 -5.13 5.33
C VAL A 86 4.32 -4.20 5.66
N THR A 87 4.11 -3.91 6.94
CA THR A 87 3.16 -2.89 7.36
C THR A 87 3.82 -1.51 7.27
N ILE A 88 3.12 -0.54 6.69
CA ILE A 88 3.57 0.86 6.63
C ILE A 88 2.51 1.78 7.23
N SER A 89 2.91 2.96 7.67
CA SER A 89 1.96 3.99 8.11
C SER A 89 1.26 4.65 6.92
N VAL A 90 0.14 5.33 7.18
CA VAL A 90 -0.56 6.14 6.18
C VAL A 90 0.33 7.28 5.65
N ALA A 91 1.19 7.84 6.50
CA ALA A 91 2.18 8.84 6.08
C ALA A 91 3.21 8.24 5.11
N GLN A 92 3.72 7.03 5.40
CA GLN A 92 4.61 6.30 4.49
C GLN A 92 3.93 5.95 3.17
N LEU A 93 2.65 5.56 3.19
CA LEU A 93 1.86 5.38 1.97
C LEU A 93 1.78 6.68 1.15
N SER A 94 1.62 7.82 1.82
CA SER A 94 1.56 9.13 1.15
C SER A 94 2.90 9.52 0.50
N TYR A 95 4.03 9.23 1.15
CA TYR A 95 5.36 9.37 0.56
C TYR A 95 5.55 8.44 -0.64
N LEU A 96 5.19 7.16 -0.49
CA LEU A 96 5.25 6.16 -1.56
C LEU A 96 4.43 6.63 -2.76
N LEU A 97 3.19 7.08 -2.54
CA LEU A 97 2.32 7.58 -3.59
C LEU A 97 2.90 8.82 -4.29
N SER A 98 3.68 9.63 -3.60
CA SER A 98 4.37 10.79 -4.17
C SER A 98 5.69 10.44 -4.86
N GLY A 99 6.09 9.16 -4.90
CA GLY A 99 7.37 8.72 -5.45
C GLY A 99 8.58 9.06 -4.56
N ILE A 100 8.34 9.40 -3.28
CA ILE A 100 9.37 9.72 -2.28
C ILE A 100 9.81 8.43 -1.58
N ASP A 101 11.06 8.37 -1.13
CA ASP A 101 11.54 7.27 -0.28
C ASP A 101 10.79 7.25 1.05
N TRP A 102 9.88 6.29 1.19
CA TRP A 102 9.02 6.12 2.35
C TRP A 102 9.71 5.35 3.49
N ARG A 103 10.89 4.76 3.26
CA ARG A 103 11.54 3.84 4.23
C ARG A 103 12.20 4.57 5.39
N MET A 104 12.59 5.83 5.20
CA MET A 104 13.31 6.61 6.21
C MET A 104 12.68 8.02 6.38
N PRO A 105 11.42 8.12 6.81
CA PRO A 105 10.82 9.41 7.11
C PRO A 105 11.46 9.99 8.38
N GLN A 106 12.02 11.19 8.30
CA GLN A 106 12.58 11.89 9.46
C GLN A 106 11.55 12.86 10.06
N ALA A 107 11.21 12.64 11.32
CA ALA A 107 10.48 13.65 12.09
C ALA A 107 11.48 14.75 12.51
N THR A 108 11.14 16.00 12.21
CA THR A 108 12.03 17.14 12.50
C THR A 108 12.06 17.46 13.98
N TRP A 109 10.89 17.64 14.60
CA TRP A 109 10.76 17.99 16.02
C TRP A 109 9.30 17.87 16.46
N ARG A 110 9.04 17.46 17.72
CA ARG A 110 7.69 17.44 18.32
C ARG A 110 7.74 18.23 19.64
N PRO A 111 6.92 19.26 19.83
CA PRO A 111 6.85 19.98 21.10
C PRO A 111 6.41 19.05 22.23
N GLN A 112 7.07 19.14 23.37
CA GLN A 112 6.77 18.34 24.56
C GLN A 112 5.94 19.09 25.61
N ALA A 113 5.89 20.41 25.51
CA ALA A 113 5.03 21.27 26.29
C ALA A 113 4.47 22.37 25.38
N SER A 114 3.21 22.72 25.59
CA SER A 114 2.74 24.07 25.30
C SER A 114 3.47 25.01 26.25
N GLY A 115 4.04 26.10 25.71
CA GLY A 115 4.82 27.07 26.48
C GLY A 115 4.15 27.56 27.75
#